data_AF-A0A959BFK1-F1
#
_entry.id   AF-A0A959BFK1-F1
#
_cell.length_a   1.000
_cell.length_b   1.000
_cell.length_c   1.000
_cell.angle_alpha   90.00
_cell.angle_beta   90.00
_cell.angle_gamma   90.00
#
_symmetry.space_group_name_H-M   'P 1'
#
loop_
_entity.id
_entity.type
_entity.pdbx_description
1 polymer ?
#
loop_
_entity_poly.entity_id
_entity_poly.type
_entity_poly.pdbx_seq_one_letter_code
_entity_poly.pdbx_strand_id
1 'polypeptide(L)'
;MEGSRLLTLVESLNKKEVRELRKFLRSPFFNQRADVVELFEFITERVFTLKMLPTKEQAFNTLYPGQDHDAQQVRYAMSWLLKAIEQYLALLPWLADERQQKIELARAYREKRLPKHFQQTMQQLRRQQEQQPIRNAEFFEYEYRIQLEQYAFTASRKRLSEHNLQEISDTVDLAFIARKLRQTCFLLSHQAVYKREYDFGLLEEALQFVDRKGLLRIPTIAGYYHCYHALRGVEPEHHFQHFKAILLHQNHLFPADEARDLYLLAINYCIRELNAGREAYAREGLDLYKEGFRTEMLLQEGQLSRFTYRNAVAMALK
;
A
#
# COMPACT_ATOMS: atom_id res chain seq x y z
N MET A 1 18.54 -15.29 -24.43
CA MET A 1 17.84 -15.23 -23.12
C MET A 1 16.52 -14.49 -23.24
N GLU A 2 16.13 -14.14 -24.46
CA GLU A 2 14.85 -13.54 -24.82
C GLU A 2 13.66 -14.30 -24.25
N GLY A 3 12.65 -13.55 -23.81
CA GLY A 3 11.42 -14.08 -23.20
C GLY A 3 11.60 -14.75 -21.83
N SER A 4 12.80 -14.75 -21.25
CA SER A 4 13.01 -15.30 -19.91
C SER A 4 12.53 -14.32 -18.82
N ARG A 5 11.95 -14.86 -17.74
CA ARG A 5 11.55 -14.08 -16.55
C ARG A 5 12.68 -13.18 -16.03
N LEU A 6 13.91 -13.68 -16.03
CA LEU A 6 15.08 -12.91 -15.61
C LEU A 6 15.27 -11.67 -16.47
N LEU A 7 15.23 -11.82 -17.81
CA LEU A 7 15.50 -10.70 -18.71
C LEU A 7 14.41 -9.62 -18.58
N THR A 8 13.13 -10.03 -18.59
CA THR A 8 11.99 -9.11 -18.40
C THR A 8 12.12 -8.33 -17.09
N LEU A 9 12.54 -9.00 -16.02
CA LEU A 9 12.76 -8.35 -14.73
C LEU A 9 13.91 -7.34 -14.81
N VAL A 10 15.06 -7.71 -15.38
CA VAL A 10 16.20 -6.79 -15.51
C VAL A 10 15.85 -5.57 -16.38
N GLU A 11 15.09 -5.76 -17.46
CA GLU A 11 14.63 -4.68 -18.35
C GLU A 11 13.71 -3.68 -17.64
N SER A 12 12.97 -4.11 -16.61
CA SER A 12 12.10 -3.24 -15.80
C SER A 12 12.87 -2.32 -14.85
N LEU A 13 14.15 -2.61 -14.57
CA LEU A 13 14.93 -1.86 -13.59
C LEU A 13 15.31 -0.48 -14.10
N ASN A 14 15.17 0.54 -13.25
CA ASN A 14 15.70 1.87 -13.52
C ASN A 14 17.18 1.99 -13.13
N LYS A 15 17.82 3.10 -13.53
CA LYS A 15 19.25 3.35 -13.28
C LYS A 15 19.64 3.31 -11.79
N LYS A 16 18.75 3.75 -10.90
CA LYS A 16 18.97 3.73 -9.45
C LYS A 16 18.94 2.28 -8.94
N GLU A 17 17.93 1.51 -9.34
CA GLU A 17 17.78 0.11 -8.95
C GLU A 17 18.95 -0.75 -9.44
N VAL A 18 19.40 -0.57 -10.68
CA VAL A 18 20.58 -1.29 -11.21
C VAL A 18 21.81 -1.04 -10.33
N ARG A 19 22.02 0.21 -9.90
CA ARG A 19 23.16 0.58 -9.04
C ARG A 19 23.04 0.00 -7.62
N GLU A 20 21.85 -0.01 -7.04
CA GLU A 20 21.60 -0.53 -5.69
C GLU A 20 21.64 -2.05 -5.66
N LEU A 21 21.02 -2.71 -6.64
CA LEU A 21 21.08 -4.15 -6.84
C LEU A 21 22.52 -4.64 -7.08
N ARG A 22 23.35 -3.89 -7.81
CA ARG A 22 24.79 -4.19 -7.93
C ARG A 22 25.48 -4.26 -6.58
N LYS A 23 25.18 -3.35 -5.65
CA LYS A 23 25.72 -3.37 -4.28
C LYS A 23 25.19 -4.58 -3.50
N PHE A 24 23.90 -4.87 -3.64
CA PHE A 24 23.26 -6.03 -3.01
C PHE A 24 23.90 -7.35 -3.45
N LEU A 25 24.07 -7.57 -4.76
CA LEU A 25 24.68 -8.78 -5.33
C LEU A 25 26.16 -8.95 -4.98
N ARG A 26 26.87 -7.86 -4.72
CA ARG A 26 28.27 -7.88 -4.27
C ARG A 26 28.41 -8.03 -2.75
N SER A 27 27.31 -8.00 -2.00
CA SER A 27 27.34 -8.18 -0.55
C SER A 27 27.50 -9.66 -0.20
N PRO A 28 28.57 -10.07 0.50
CA PRO A 28 28.77 -11.47 0.91
C PRO A 28 27.67 -12.01 1.83
N PHE A 29 26.89 -11.11 2.45
CA PHE A 29 25.74 -11.47 3.27
C PHE A 29 24.57 -11.98 2.43
N PHE A 30 24.38 -11.45 1.21
CA PHE A 30 23.26 -11.79 0.34
C PHE A 30 23.64 -12.72 -0.81
N ASN A 31 24.88 -12.66 -1.29
CA ASN A 31 25.36 -13.48 -2.38
C ASN A 31 26.84 -13.82 -2.22
N GLN A 32 27.16 -15.11 -2.40
CA GLN A 32 28.54 -15.63 -2.37
C GLN A 32 29.00 -16.13 -3.75
N ARG A 33 28.14 -16.04 -4.76
CA ARG A 33 28.40 -16.57 -6.10
C ARG A 33 28.93 -15.48 -7.03
N ALA A 34 30.16 -15.64 -7.51
CA ALA A 34 30.77 -14.71 -8.49
C ALA A 34 30.03 -14.72 -9.84
N ASP A 35 29.65 -15.91 -10.32
CA ASP A 35 28.95 -16.08 -11.60
C ASP A 35 27.61 -15.32 -11.68
N VAL A 36 26.91 -15.17 -10.55
CA VAL A 36 25.68 -14.36 -10.44
C VAL A 36 25.97 -12.88 -10.63
N VAL A 37 27.06 -12.36 -10.05
CA VAL A 37 27.46 -10.96 -10.19
C VAL A 37 27.87 -10.70 -11.64
N GLU A 38 28.70 -11.56 -12.20
CA GLU A 38 29.18 -11.46 -13.59
C GLU A 38 28.03 -11.52 -14.59
N LEU A 39 27.05 -12.41 -14.38
CA LEU A 39 25.86 -12.48 -15.21
C LEU A 39 25.04 -11.18 -15.17
N PHE A 40 24.92 -10.57 -14.00
CA PHE A 40 24.21 -9.31 -13.85
C PHE A 40 24.91 -8.17 -14.59
N GLU A 41 26.24 -8.07 -14.46
CA GLU A 41 27.01 -7.05 -15.20
C GLU A 41 26.90 -7.28 -16.72
N PHE A 42 27.03 -8.53 -17.18
CA PHE A 42 26.86 -8.87 -18.59
C PHE A 42 25.47 -8.48 -19.13
N ILE A 43 24.39 -8.87 -18.45
CA ILE A 43 23.04 -8.52 -18.90
C ILE A 43 22.84 -7.01 -18.90
N THR A 44 23.24 -6.32 -17.82
CA THR A 44 23.00 -4.88 -17.69
C THR A 44 23.79 -4.07 -18.71
N GLU A 45 25.03 -4.44 -19.01
CA GLU A 45 25.81 -3.82 -20.09
C GLU A 45 25.12 -4.01 -21.44
N ARG A 46 24.68 -5.23 -21.76
CA ARG A 46 24.03 -5.54 -23.03
C ARG A 46 22.71 -4.79 -23.21
N VAL A 47 21.87 -4.79 -22.16
CA VAL A 47 20.52 -4.18 -22.21
C VAL A 47 20.59 -2.65 -22.14
N PHE A 48 21.30 -2.09 -21.16
CA PHE A 48 21.26 -0.64 -20.90
C PHE A 48 22.31 0.17 -21.66
N THR A 49 23.47 -0.42 -21.97
CA THR A 49 24.55 0.27 -22.71
C THR A 49 24.46 -0.04 -24.20
N LEU A 50 24.44 -1.32 -24.55
CA LEU A 50 24.53 -1.75 -25.95
C LEU A 50 23.18 -1.87 -26.64
N LYS A 51 22.06 -1.82 -25.90
CA LYS A 51 20.68 -1.98 -26.40
C LYS A 51 20.50 -3.26 -27.24
N MET A 52 21.14 -4.35 -26.81
CA MET A 52 21.09 -5.65 -27.47
C MET A 52 20.58 -6.74 -26.53
N LEU A 53 19.81 -7.67 -27.08
CA LEU A 53 19.32 -8.83 -26.34
C LEU A 53 20.48 -9.81 -26.06
N PRO A 54 20.70 -10.20 -24.79
CA PRO A 54 21.73 -11.17 -24.45
C PRO A 54 21.33 -12.60 -24.85
N THR A 55 22.28 -13.35 -25.43
CA THR A 55 22.12 -14.79 -25.70
C THR A 55 22.73 -15.64 -24.58
N LYS A 56 22.27 -16.89 -24.44
CA LYS A 56 22.82 -17.81 -23.43
C LYS A 56 24.27 -18.18 -23.75
N GLU A 57 24.59 -18.31 -25.03
CA GLU A 57 25.93 -18.60 -25.52
C GLU A 57 26.91 -17.47 -25.18
N GLN A 58 26.51 -16.22 -25.40
CA GLN A 58 27.32 -15.06 -24.99
C GLN A 58 27.52 -15.02 -23.47
N ALA A 59 26.45 -15.26 -22.70
CA ALA A 59 26.55 -15.36 -21.25
C ALA A 59 27.52 -16.47 -20.82
N PHE A 60 27.46 -17.65 -21.45
CA PHE A 60 28.38 -18.75 -21.15
C PHE A 60 29.83 -18.33 -21.36
N ASN A 61 30.14 -17.76 -22.53
CA ASN A 61 31.50 -17.33 -22.88
C ASN A 61 32.04 -16.25 -21.94
N THR A 62 31.15 -15.40 -21.39
CA THR A 62 31.52 -14.38 -20.40
C THR A 62 31.74 -14.98 -19.00
N LEU A 63 30.88 -15.89 -18.55
CA LEU A 63 30.91 -16.45 -17.19
C LEU A 63 31.95 -17.57 -17.02
N TYR A 64 32.17 -18.38 -18.05
CA TYR A 64 32.95 -19.61 -17.98
C TYR A 64 33.97 -19.67 -19.12
N PRO A 65 34.92 -18.71 -19.19
CA PRO A 65 35.88 -18.65 -20.27
C PRO A 65 36.74 -19.91 -20.33
N GLY A 66 36.88 -20.48 -21.53
CA GLY A 66 37.72 -21.67 -21.78
C GLY A 66 37.09 -23.01 -21.41
N GLN A 67 35.80 -23.05 -21.01
CA GLN A 67 35.06 -24.29 -20.80
C GLN A 67 34.25 -24.68 -22.03
N ASP A 68 33.94 -25.97 -22.18
CA ASP A 68 33.00 -26.44 -23.19
C ASP A 68 31.59 -25.93 -22.89
N HIS A 69 30.90 -25.45 -23.93
CA HIS A 69 29.60 -24.81 -23.77
C HIS A 69 28.57 -25.73 -23.09
N ASP A 70 28.20 -25.38 -21.85
CA ASP A 70 27.13 -26.03 -21.09
C ASP A 70 25.98 -25.04 -20.82
N ALA A 71 24.90 -25.22 -21.58
CA ALA A 71 23.69 -24.43 -21.43
C ALA A 71 23.02 -24.59 -20.04
N GLN A 72 23.31 -25.67 -19.31
CA GLN A 72 22.79 -25.91 -17.98
C GLN A 72 23.44 -25.00 -16.93
N GLN A 73 24.75 -24.74 -17.02
CA GLN A 73 25.43 -23.82 -16.12
C GLN A 73 24.85 -22.41 -16.20
N VAL A 74 24.64 -21.89 -17.42
CA VAL A 74 23.99 -20.59 -17.62
C VAL A 74 22.58 -20.58 -17.03
N ARG A 75 21.78 -21.64 -17.27
CA ARG A 75 20.44 -21.73 -16.67
C ARG A 75 20.48 -21.72 -15.14
N TYR A 76 21.51 -22.32 -14.56
CA TYR A 76 21.71 -22.32 -13.11
C TYR A 76 22.05 -20.92 -12.59
N ALA A 77 23.03 -20.24 -13.20
CA ALA A 77 23.39 -18.86 -12.88
C ALA A 77 22.20 -17.90 -13.06
N MET A 78 21.42 -18.06 -14.13
CA MET A 78 20.18 -17.30 -14.35
C MET A 78 19.17 -17.49 -13.23
N SER A 79 18.98 -18.73 -12.75
CA SER A 79 18.03 -19.04 -11.67
C SER A 79 18.46 -18.40 -10.34
N TRP A 80 19.76 -18.44 -10.04
CA TRP A 80 20.32 -17.77 -8.86
C TRP A 80 20.23 -16.26 -8.95
N LEU A 81 20.53 -15.68 -10.11
CA LEU A 81 20.38 -14.25 -10.32
C LEU A 81 18.92 -13.83 -10.16
N LEU A 82 17.97 -14.53 -10.78
CA LEU A 82 16.55 -14.24 -10.63
C LEU A 82 16.13 -14.23 -9.15
N LYS A 83 16.50 -15.26 -8.40
CA LYS A 83 16.22 -15.35 -6.95
C LYS A 83 16.82 -14.18 -6.18
N ALA A 84 18.05 -13.79 -6.48
CA ALA A 84 18.71 -12.68 -5.80
C ALA A 84 18.03 -11.34 -6.09
N ILE A 85 17.56 -11.12 -7.34
CA ILE A 85 16.83 -9.89 -7.65
C ILE A 85 15.44 -9.90 -7.00
N GLU A 86 14.72 -11.03 -7.00
CA GLU A 86 13.43 -11.15 -6.30
C GLU A 86 13.58 -10.88 -4.80
N GLN A 87 14.66 -11.37 -4.16
CA GLN A 87 14.97 -11.06 -2.77
C GLN A 87 15.24 -9.57 -2.54
N TYR A 88 15.99 -8.93 -3.44
CA TYR A 88 16.25 -7.49 -3.38
C TYR A 88 14.94 -6.69 -3.50
N LEU A 89 14.10 -7.01 -4.50
CA LEU A 89 12.81 -6.33 -4.70
C LEU A 89 11.88 -6.51 -3.50
N ALA A 90 11.86 -7.70 -2.88
CA ALA A 90 11.09 -7.94 -1.67
C ALA A 90 11.61 -7.17 -0.45
N LEU A 91 12.92 -6.85 -0.42
CA LEU A 91 13.54 -6.08 0.67
C LEU A 91 13.25 -4.58 0.57
N LEU A 92 13.03 -4.04 -0.63
CA LEU A 92 12.84 -2.60 -0.84
C LEU A 92 11.67 -1.99 -0.06
N PRO A 93 10.44 -2.56 -0.08
CA PRO A 93 9.34 -2.03 0.71
C PRO A 93 9.65 -2.01 2.22
N TRP A 94 10.33 -3.04 2.72
CA TRP A 94 10.72 -3.10 4.13
C TRP A 94 11.75 -2.03 4.49
N LEU A 95 12.74 -1.78 3.61
CA LEU A 95 13.73 -0.71 3.80
C LEU A 95 13.12 0.69 3.75
N ALA A 96 12.02 0.87 3.01
CA ALA A 96 11.30 2.13 2.95
C ALA A 96 10.41 2.37 4.19
N ASP A 97 9.99 1.31 4.89
CA ASP A 97 9.11 1.41 6.06
C ASP A 97 9.89 1.50 7.38
N GLU A 98 10.33 2.72 7.72
CA GLU A 98 11.05 2.99 8.96
C GLU A 98 10.27 2.61 10.23
N ARG A 99 8.94 2.73 10.20
CA ARG A 99 8.09 2.40 11.36
C ARG A 99 8.13 0.90 11.61
N GLN A 100 7.99 0.12 10.54
CA GLN A 100 8.11 -1.33 10.62
C GLN A 100 9.48 -1.77 11.13
N GLN A 101 10.55 -1.18 10.61
CA GLN A 101 11.91 -1.49 11.05
C GLN A 101 12.09 -1.23 12.55
N LYS A 102 11.54 -0.13 13.08
CA LYS A 102 11.63 0.20 14.51
C LYS A 102 10.85 -0.77 15.39
N ILE A 103 9.68 -1.26 14.94
CA ILE A 103 8.93 -2.31 15.65
C ILE A 103 9.79 -3.58 15.75
N GLU A 104 10.37 -4.02 14.65
CA GLU A 104 11.25 -5.21 14.66
C GLU A 104 12.51 -4.99 15.48
N LEU A 105 13.06 -3.77 15.49
CA LEU A 105 14.20 -3.40 16.35
C LEU A 105 13.84 -3.45 17.83
N ALA A 106 12.66 -2.94 18.22
CA ALA A 106 12.16 -3.03 19.59
C ALA A 106 12.04 -4.51 19.99
N ARG A 107 11.43 -5.34 19.14
CA ARG A 107 11.36 -6.79 19.35
C ARG A 107 12.74 -7.41 19.55
N ALA A 108 13.70 -7.10 18.69
CA ALA A 108 15.07 -7.60 18.82
C ALA A 108 15.71 -7.19 20.16
N TYR A 109 15.51 -5.95 20.62
CA TYR A 109 15.98 -5.50 21.94
C TYR A 109 15.29 -6.23 23.09
N ARG A 110 13.98 -6.50 23.00
CA ARG A 110 13.27 -7.31 24.00
C ARG A 110 13.85 -8.73 24.06
N GLU A 111 13.98 -9.39 22.92
CA GLU A 111 14.48 -10.77 22.83
C GLU A 111 15.93 -10.89 23.33
N LYS A 112 16.77 -9.88 23.06
CA LYS A 112 18.14 -9.78 23.59
C LYS A 112 18.21 -9.31 25.05
N ARG A 113 17.08 -9.06 25.71
CA ARG A 113 16.97 -8.60 27.11
C ARG A 113 17.67 -7.25 27.36
N LEU A 114 17.56 -6.31 26.42
CA LEU A 114 18.15 -4.96 26.47
C LEU A 114 17.08 -3.89 26.76
N PRO A 115 16.62 -3.73 28.03
CA PRO A 115 15.45 -2.91 28.35
C PRO A 115 15.61 -1.42 28.10
N LYS A 116 16.81 -0.86 28.31
CA LYS A 116 17.06 0.57 28.09
C LYS A 116 16.87 0.91 26.60
N HIS A 117 17.42 0.07 25.71
CA HIS A 117 17.25 0.23 24.27
C HIS A 117 15.80 0.04 23.84
N PHE A 118 15.15 -1.02 24.36
CA PHE A 118 13.72 -1.25 24.13
C PHE A 118 12.88 -0.01 24.48
N GLN A 119 13.02 0.52 25.69
CA GLN A 119 12.23 1.66 26.17
C GLN A 119 12.47 2.93 25.34
N GLN A 120 13.72 3.20 24.95
CA GLN A 120 14.07 4.31 24.08
C GLN A 120 13.42 4.16 22.69
N THR A 121 13.51 2.98 22.07
CA THR A 121 12.88 2.71 20.77
C THR A 121 11.36 2.80 20.84
N MET A 122 10.73 2.26 21.89
CA MET A 122 9.27 2.35 22.08
C MET A 122 8.79 3.78 22.28
N GLN A 123 9.54 4.61 23.00
CA GLN A 123 9.20 6.03 23.16
C GLN A 123 9.24 6.77 21.80
N GLN A 124 10.23 6.46 20.97
CA GLN A 124 10.31 7.03 19.62
C GLN A 124 9.16 6.55 18.72
N LEU A 125 8.83 5.24 18.76
CA LEU A 125 7.73 4.65 18.00
C LEU A 125 6.39 5.33 18.33
N ARG A 126 6.07 5.47 19.62
CA ARG A 126 4.82 6.13 20.05
C ARG A 126 4.73 7.57 19.58
N ARG A 127 5.82 8.34 19.73
CA ARG A 127 5.87 9.73 19.24
C ARG A 127 5.65 9.82 17.73
N GLN A 128 6.31 8.95 16.96
CA GLN A 128 6.14 8.92 15.50
C GLN A 128 4.71 8.54 15.10
N GLN A 129 4.13 7.56 15.79
CA GLN A 129 2.77 7.11 15.55
C GLN A 129 1.76 8.22 15.88
N GLU A 130 1.88 8.88 17.03
CA GLU A 130 1.01 10.02 17.41
C GLU A 130 1.10 11.19 16.42
N GLN A 131 2.31 11.53 15.97
CA GLN A 131 2.59 12.68 15.10
C GLN A 131 2.23 12.44 13.63
N GLN A 132 2.14 11.19 13.19
CA GLN A 132 1.72 10.90 11.82
C GLN A 132 0.30 11.45 11.62
N PRO A 133 -0.01 12.17 10.52
CA PRO A 133 -1.36 12.70 10.29
C PRO A 133 -2.34 11.63 9.79
N ILE A 134 -1.86 10.59 9.09
CA ILE A 134 -2.72 9.56 8.49
C ILE A 134 -3.45 8.77 9.58
N ARG A 135 -4.76 8.54 9.42
CA ARG A 135 -5.67 7.88 10.38
C ARG A 135 -6.47 6.72 9.76
N ASN A 136 -5.86 6.02 8.80
CA ASN A 136 -6.50 4.93 8.08
C ASN A 136 -6.42 3.57 8.81
N ALA A 137 -6.86 2.49 8.15
CA ALA A 137 -6.82 1.15 8.77
C ALA A 137 -5.39 0.73 9.16
N GLU A 138 -4.41 1.01 8.30
CA GLU A 138 -3.01 0.69 8.54
C GLU A 138 -2.45 1.45 9.75
N PHE A 139 -2.87 2.69 9.99
CA PHE A 139 -2.53 3.42 11.21
C PHE A 139 -2.87 2.61 12.46
N PHE A 140 -4.12 2.11 12.57
CA PHE A 140 -4.55 1.31 13.71
C PHE A 140 -3.83 -0.05 13.77
N GLU A 141 -3.48 -0.64 12.63
CA GLU A 141 -2.69 -1.87 12.61
C GLU A 141 -1.25 -1.68 13.15
N TYR A 142 -0.59 -0.56 12.82
CA TYR A 142 0.71 -0.24 13.44
C TYR A 142 0.57 0.01 14.93
N GLU A 143 -0.46 0.74 15.35
CA GLU A 143 -0.74 1.00 16.77
C GLU A 143 -0.91 -0.32 17.54
N TYR A 144 -1.72 -1.24 17.01
CA TYR A 144 -1.91 -2.58 17.58
C TYR A 144 -0.57 -3.32 17.76
N ARG A 145 0.31 -3.27 16.75
CA ARG A 145 1.61 -3.95 16.80
C ARG A 145 2.57 -3.33 17.82
N ILE A 146 2.56 -2.01 17.95
CA ILE A 146 3.30 -1.28 19.00
C ILE A 146 2.78 -1.72 20.38
N GLN A 147 1.46 -1.75 20.57
CA GLN A 147 0.82 -2.16 21.81
C GLN A 147 1.11 -3.62 22.19
N LEU A 148 1.10 -4.53 21.23
CA LEU A 148 1.48 -5.94 21.45
C LEU A 148 2.94 -6.09 21.90
N GLU A 149 3.86 -5.36 21.26
CA GLU A 149 5.27 -5.44 21.60
C GLU A 149 5.54 -4.85 23.00
N GLN A 150 4.83 -3.77 23.37
CA GLN A 150 4.79 -3.26 24.73
C GLN A 150 4.28 -4.31 25.73
N TYR A 151 3.17 -4.96 25.41
CA TYR A 151 2.59 -6.00 26.26
C TYR A 151 3.59 -7.15 26.46
N ALA A 152 4.19 -7.66 25.39
CA ALA A 152 5.17 -8.74 25.45
C ALA A 152 6.37 -8.38 26.35
N PHE A 153 6.85 -7.13 26.29
CA PHE A 153 7.92 -6.66 27.17
C PHE A 153 7.50 -6.63 28.64
N THR A 154 6.32 -6.08 28.94
CA THR A 154 5.84 -5.92 30.32
C THR A 154 5.47 -7.26 30.96
N ALA A 155 4.73 -8.11 30.25
CA ALA A 155 4.32 -9.44 30.70
C ALA A 155 5.53 -10.33 31.05
N SER A 156 6.65 -10.19 30.32
CA SER A 156 7.89 -10.93 30.62
C SER A 156 8.60 -10.47 31.90
N ARG A 157 8.26 -9.29 32.44
CA ARG A 157 8.98 -8.63 33.55
C ARG A 157 8.16 -8.47 34.82
N LYS A 158 6.86 -8.23 34.70
CA LYS A 158 5.95 -8.00 35.84
C LYS A 158 4.65 -8.75 35.59
N ARG A 159 4.48 -9.87 36.30
CA ARG A 159 3.29 -10.73 36.17
C ARG A 159 2.02 -10.12 36.79
N LEU A 160 2.17 -9.08 37.62
CA LEU A 160 1.10 -8.46 38.41
C LEU A 160 1.01 -6.95 38.14
N SER A 161 1.17 -6.51 36.88
CA SER A 161 0.96 -5.11 36.49
C SER A 161 -0.27 -4.97 35.61
N GLU A 162 -0.92 -3.81 35.65
CA GLU A 162 -1.92 -3.44 34.65
C GLU A 162 -1.29 -3.51 33.25
N HIS A 163 -1.96 -4.23 32.36
CA HIS A 163 -1.57 -4.42 30.97
C HIS A 163 -2.55 -3.70 30.05
N ASN A 164 -2.07 -3.25 28.90
CA ASN A 164 -2.82 -2.55 27.86
C ASN A 164 -3.76 -3.48 27.04
N LEU A 165 -4.33 -4.51 27.65
CA LEU A 165 -5.12 -5.53 26.94
C LEU A 165 -6.42 -4.96 26.35
N GLN A 166 -7.10 -4.07 27.07
CA GLN A 166 -8.30 -3.41 26.54
C GLN A 166 -7.96 -2.49 25.35
N GLU A 167 -6.88 -1.72 25.45
CA GLU A 167 -6.40 -0.85 24.37
C GLU A 167 -6.05 -1.67 23.11
N ILE A 168 -5.40 -2.83 23.29
CA ILE A 168 -5.12 -3.78 22.22
C ILE A 168 -6.41 -4.24 21.56
N SER A 169 -7.40 -4.67 22.35
CA SER A 169 -8.69 -5.13 21.83
C SER A 169 -9.41 -4.03 21.05
N ASP A 170 -9.50 -2.83 21.63
CA ASP A 170 -10.16 -1.69 21.00
C ASP A 170 -9.48 -1.31 19.68
N THR A 171 -8.14 -1.35 19.64
CA THR A 171 -7.38 -1.00 18.43
C THR A 171 -7.59 -2.03 17.31
N VAL A 172 -7.70 -3.33 17.65
CA VAL A 172 -8.07 -4.38 16.69
C VAL A 172 -9.44 -4.11 16.08
N ASP A 173 -10.43 -3.77 16.92
CA ASP A 173 -11.78 -3.44 16.45
C ASP A 173 -11.76 -2.26 15.47
N LEU A 174 -11.01 -1.19 15.77
CA LEU A 174 -10.88 -0.02 14.89
C LEU A 174 -10.24 -0.37 13.54
N ALA A 175 -9.14 -1.12 13.55
CA ALA A 175 -8.46 -1.55 12.32
C ALA A 175 -9.37 -2.42 11.45
N PHE A 176 -10.08 -3.37 12.09
CA PHE A 176 -11.04 -4.24 11.41
C PHE A 176 -12.19 -3.45 10.79
N ILE A 177 -12.85 -2.58 11.57
CA ILE A 177 -14.01 -1.81 11.11
C ILE A 177 -13.62 -0.89 9.94
N ALA A 178 -12.52 -0.15 10.07
CA ALA A 178 -12.05 0.73 9.00
C ALA A 178 -11.81 -0.05 7.69
N ARG A 179 -11.14 -1.20 7.77
CA ARG A 179 -10.87 -2.06 6.61
C ARG A 179 -12.14 -2.72 6.06
N LYS A 180 -13.07 -3.11 6.96
CA LYS A 180 -14.34 -3.74 6.57
C LYS A 180 -15.25 -2.79 5.81
N LEU A 181 -15.39 -1.54 6.29
CA LEU A 181 -16.17 -0.52 5.61
C LEU A 181 -15.51 -0.14 4.27
N ARG A 182 -14.19 0.04 4.23
CA ARG A 182 -13.44 0.27 2.99
C ARG A 182 -13.73 -0.80 1.94
N GLN A 183 -13.55 -2.07 2.31
CA GLN A 183 -13.77 -3.19 1.40
C GLN A 183 -15.22 -3.23 0.90
N THR A 184 -16.18 -2.94 1.79
CA THR A 184 -17.60 -2.94 1.45
C THR A 184 -17.94 -1.87 0.40
N CYS A 185 -17.39 -0.67 0.50
CA CYS A 185 -17.61 0.38 -0.50
C CYS A 185 -17.10 -0.04 -1.90
N PHE A 186 -15.96 -0.72 -1.98
CA PHE A 186 -15.47 -1.26 -3.26
C PHE A 186 -16.36 -2.37 -3.80
N LEU A 187 -16.82 -3.28 -2.95
CA LEU A 187 -17.77 -4.33 -3.34
C LEU A 187 -19.06 -3.74 -3.91
N LEU A 188 -19.63 -2.71 -3.25
CA LEU A 188 -20.82 -2.00 -3.73
C LEU A 188 -20.58 -1.28 -5.05
N SER A 189 -19.45 -0.58 -5.18
CA SER A 189 -19.09 0.11 -6.42
C SER A 189 -18.96 -0.87 -7.59
N HIS A 190 -18.31 -2.02 -7.35
CA HIS A 190 -18.18 -3.07 -8.36
C HIS A 190 -19.55 -3.71 -8.68
N GLN A 191 -20.37 -4.01 -7.67
CA GLN A 191 -21.72 -4.55 -7.86
C GLN A 191 -22.60 -3.64 -8.74
N ALA A 192 -22.50 -2.32 -8.57
CA ALA A 192 -23.25 -1.36 -9.37
C ALA A 192 -22.90 -1.39 -10.87
N VAL A 193 -21.65 -1.73 -11.21
CA VAL A 193 -21.17 -1.79 -12.61
C VAL A 193 -21.37 -3.17 -13.23
N TYR A 194 -21.03 -4.23 -12.49
CA TYR A 194 -20.95 -5.60 -13.02
C TYR A 194 -22.17 -6.47 -12.68
N LYS A 195 -23.18 -5.94 -11.97
CA LYS A 195 -24.40 -6.66 -11.56
C LYS A 195 -24.12 -8.00 -10.87
N ARG A 196 -23.06 -8.05 -10.07
CA ARG A 196 -22.67 -9.22 -9.28
C ARG A 196 -23.08 -9.03 -7.83
N GLU A 197 -23.69 -10.04 -7.23
CA GLU A 197 -23.99 -10.04 -5.81
C GLU A 197 -22.79 -10.51 -4.99
N TYR A 198 -22.61 -9.88 -3.83
CA TYR A 198 -21.56 -10.20 -2.89
C TYR A 198 -22.16 -10.46 -1.51
N ASP A 199 -21.57 -11.42 -0.79
CA ASP A 199 -21.77 -11.56 0.64
C ASP A 199 -20.90 -10.54 1.39
N PHE A 200 -21.55 -9.70 2.19
CA PHE A 200 -20.89 -8.67 2.99
C PHE A 200 -20.42 -9.19 4.35
N GLY A 201 -20.68 -10.44 4.74
CA GLY A 201 -20.24 -11.04 6.00
C GLY A 201 -20.58 -10.16 7.22
N LEU A 202 -19.59 -9.93 8.10
CA LEU A 202 -19.72 -9.17 9.37
C LEU A 202 -19.98 -7.66 9.24
N LEU A 203 -20.54 -7.20 8.12
CA LEU A 203 -20.79 -5.78 7.89
C LEU A 203 -21.85 -5.23 8.86
N GLU A 204 -22.96 -5.94 9.03
CA GLU A 204 -24.08 -5.45 9.84
C GLU A 204 -23.66 -5.28 11.31
N GLU A 205 -22.90 -6.23 11.85
CA GLU A 205 -22.34 -6.14 13.20
C GLU A 205 -21.33 -4.99 13.31
N ALA A 206 -20.53 -4.76 12.27
CA ALA A 206 -19.58 -3.65 12.25
C ALA A 206 -20.31 -2.29 12.25
N LEU A 207 -21.38 -2.14 11.46
CA LEU A 207 -22.19 -0.91 11.44
C LEU A 207 -22.87 -0.65 12.80
N GLN A 208 -23.51 -1.68 13.37
CA GLN A 208 -24.11 -1.58 14.71
C GLN A 208 -23.07 -1.21 15.77
N PHE A 209 -21.85 -1.74 15.65
CA PHE A 209 -20.75 -1.40 16.56
C PHE A 209 -20.31 0.06 16.40
N VAL A 210 -20.21 0.57 15.15
CA VAL A 210 -19.89 1.97 14.85
C VAL A 210 -20.87 2.91 15.54
N ASP A 211 -22.18 2.65 15.41
CA ASP A 211 -23.21 3.47 16.03
C ASP A 211 -23.16 3.40 17.55
N ARG A 212 -23.14 2.18 18.10
CA ARG A 212 -23.14 1.95 19.55
C ARG A 212 -21.94 2.58 20.26
N LYS A 213 -20.77 2.59 19.61
CA LYS A 213 -19.52 3.12 20.18
C LYS A 213 -19.22 4.57 19.75
N GLY A 214 -20.05 5.18 18.89
CA GLY A 214 -19.84 6.54 18.40
C GLY A 214 -18.53 6.69 17.62
N LEU A 215 -18.22 5.73 16.73
CA LEU A 215 -16.94 5.69 16.02
C LEU A 215 -16.84 6.68 14.85
N LEU A 216 -17.90 7.40 14.52
CA LEU A 216 -17.89 8.45 13.48
C LEU A 216 -17.00 9.65 13.82
N ARG A 217 -16.47 9.73 15.05
CA ARG A 217 -15.38 10.66 15.40
C ARG A 217 -14.05 10.33 14.72
N ILE A 218 -13.90 9.11 14.18
CA ILE A 218 -12.69 8.65 13.48
C ILE A 218 -12.89 8.89 11.98
N PRO A 219 -12.10 9.79 11.36
CA PRO A 219 -12.33 10.24 9.97
C PRO A 219 -12.42 9.12 8.93
N THR A 220 -11.55 8.12 9.00
CA THR A 220 -11.58 6.99 8.05
C THR A 220 -12.84 6.14 8.22
N ILE A 221 -13.27 5.88 9.46
CA ILE A 221 -14.52 5.14 9.72
C ILE A 221 -15.71 5.96 9.22
N ALA A 222 -15.77 7.25 9.57
CA ALA A 222 -16.83 8.15 9.12
C ALA A 222 -16.90 8.24 7.59
N GLY A 223 -15.75 8.40 6.92
CA GLY A 223 -15.67 8.51 5.47
C GLY A 223 -16.28 7.30 4.77
N TYR A 224 -15.87 6.09 5.16
CA TYR A 224 -16.43 4.87 4.56
C TYR A 224 -17.85 4.56 5.02
N TYR A 225 -18.22 4.89 6.26
CA TYR A 225 -19.59 4.74 6.76
C TYR A 225 -20.57 5.60 5.93
N HIS A 226 -20.30 6.89 5.78
CA HIS A 226 -21.11 7.78 4.97
C HIS A 226 -21.10 7.39 3.49
N CYS A 227 -19.94 6.98 2.94
CA CYS A 227 -19.87 6.45 1.58
C CYS A 227 -20.78 5.23 1.39
N TYR A 228 -20.74 4.27 2.32
CA TYR A 228 -21.59 3.07 2.30
C TYR A 228 -23.08 3.42 2.27
N HIS A 229 -23.55 4.25 3.20
CA HIS A 229 -24.96 4.61 3.30
C HIS A 229 -25.44 5.39 2.06
N ALA A 230 -24.62 6.31 1.54
CA ALA A 230 -24.92 7.02 0.29
C ALA A 230 -25.05 6.03 -0.89
N LEU A 231 -24.13 5.07 -1.02
CA LEU A 231 -24.16 4.07 -2.08
C LEU A 231 -25.39 3.14 -1.98
N ARG A 232 -25.82 2.80 -0.75
CA ARG A 232 -27.01 1.97 -0.47
C ARG A 232 -28.34 2.71 -0.59
N GLY A 233 -28.33 4.04 -0.63
CA GLY A 233 -29.56 4.84 -0.74
C GLY A 233 -30.26 5.08 0.59
N VAL A 234 -29.59 4.90 1.73
CA VAL A 234 -30.11 5.27 3.05
C VAL A 234 -29.77 6.73 3.28
N GLU A 235 -30.79 7.59 3.37
CA GLU A 235 -30.64 9.06 3.49
C GLU A 235 -29.50 9.63 2.62
N PRO A 236 -29.52 9.34 1.30
CA PRO A 236 -28.32 9.39 0.48
C PRO A 236 -27.73 10.80 0.35
N GLU A 237 -28.56 11.84 0.35
CA GLU A 237 -28.11 13.23 0.36
C GLU A 237 -27.34 13.57 1.64
N HIS A 238 -27.89 13.23 2.81
CA HIS A 238 -27.26 13.50 4.10
C HIS A 238 -25.88 12.83 4.18
N HIS A 239 -25.83 11.53 3.90
CA HIS A 239 -24.56 10.80 3.95
C HIS A 239 -23.58 11.26 2.87
N PHE A 240 -24.04 11.57 1.66
CA PHE A 240 -23.14 12.08 0.62
C PHE A 240 -22.52 13.43 1.00
N GLN A 241 -23.29 14.36 1.58
CA GLN A 241 -22.74 15.66 2.00
C GLN A 241 -21.69 15.52 3.11
N HIS A 242 -21.93 14.64 4.09
CA HIS A 242 -20.91 14.32 5.11
C HIS A 242 -19.67 13.66 4.51
N PHE A 243 -19.85 12.74 3.57
CA PHE A 243 -18.74 12.10 2.87
C PHE A 243 -17.92 13.12 2.06
N LYS A 244 -18.58 13.98 1.28
CA LYS A 244 -17.96 15.08 0.54
C LYS A 244 -17.16 16.00 1.46
N ALA A 245 -17.73 16.40 2.60
CA ALA A 245 -17.05 17.25 3.57
C ALA A 245 -15.74 16.62 4.09
N ILE A 246 -15.73 15.32 4.36
CA ILE A 246 -14.51 14.59 4.76
C ILE A 246 -13.46 14.64 3.65
N LEU A 247 -13.84 14.44 2.39
CA LEU A 247 -12.90 14.50 1.27
C LEU A 247 -12.32 15.88 1.02
N LEU A 248 -13.10 16.94 1.22
CA LEU A 248 -12.65 18.31 0.98
C LEU A 248 -11.82 18.87 2.15
N HIS A 249 -12.13 18.47 3.39
CA HIS A 249 -11.52 19.10 4.58
C HIS A 249 -10.54 18.20 5.33
N GLN A 250 -10.59 16.88 5.11
CA GLN A 250 -9.82 15.90 5.88
C GLN A 250 -9.03 14.91 4.99
N ASN A 251 -8.83 15.21 3.70
CA ASN A 251 -8.05 14.36 2.79
C ASN A 251 -6.63 14.03 3.26
N HIS A 252 -5.97 14.98 3.95
CA HIS A 252 -4.62 14.82 4.51
C HIS A 252 -4.50 13.73 5.59
N LEU A 253 -5.64 13.23 6.09
CA LEU A 253 -5.69 12.10 7.03
C LEU A 253 -5.68 10.74 6.33
N PHE A 254 -5.67 10.72 5.00
CA PHE A 254 -5.64 9.49 4.20
C PHE A 254 -4.34 9.43 3.39
N PRO A 255 -3.81 8.23 3.10
CA PRO A 255 -2.84 8.04 2.03
C PRO A 255 -3.37 8.56 0.69
N ALA A 256 -2.47 9.00 -0.20
CA ALA A 256 -2.87 9.61 -1.47
C ALA A 256 -3.65 8.63 -2.39
N ASP A 257 -3.24 7.37 -2.43
CA ASP A 257 -3.93 6.30 -3.16
C ASP A 257 -5.34 6.04 -2.59
N GLU A 258 -5.45 6.00 -1.26
CA GLU A 258 -6.74 5.80 -0.59
C GLU A 258 -7.68 7.01 -0.76
N ALA A 259 -7.16 8.22 -0.63
CA ALA A 259 -7.90 9.45 -0.90
C ALA A 259 -8.43 9.44 -2.35
N ARG A 260 -7.57 9.09 -3.31
CA ARG A 260 -7.96 8.97 -4.72
C ARG A 260 -9.12 8.00 -4.91
N ASP A 261 -9.05 6.81 -4.30
CA ASP A 261 -10.13 5.83 -4.37
C ASP A 261 -11.46 6.41 -3.86
N LEU A 262 -11.43 7.14 -2.75
CA LEU A 262 -12.60 7.80 -2.19
C LEU A 262 -13.15 8.91 -3.10
N TYR A 263 -12.30 9.72 -3.72
CA TYR A 263 -12.72 10.70 -4.72
C TYR A 263 -13.41 10.02 -5.90
N LEU A 264 -12.87 8.91 -6.40
CA LEU A 264 -13.49 8.15 -7.48
C LEU A 264 -14.86 7.58 -7.08
N LEU A 265 -15.01 7.08 -5.85
CA LEU A 265 -16.31 6.64 -5.32
C LEU A 265 -17.34 7.78 -5.29
N ALA A 266 -16.94 8.95 -4.78
CA ALA A 266 -17.81 10.14 -4.71
C ALA A 266 -18.22 10.64 -6.11
N ILE A 267 -17.26 10.72 -7.03
CA ILE A 267 -17.50 11.13 -8.43
C ILE A 267 -18.44 10.14 -9.12
N ASN A 268 -18.21 8.84 -8.95
CA ASN A 268 -19.07 7.81 -9.55
C ASN A 268 -20.50 7.89 -9.00
N TYR A 269 -20.65 8.21 -7.71
CA TYR A 269 -21.95 8.51 -7.11
C TYR A 269 -22.61 9.72 -7.80
N CYS A 270 -21.92 10.86 -7.94
CA CYS A 270 -22.46 12.04 -8.65
C CYS A 270 -22.87 11.73 -10.10
N ILE A 271 -22.07 10.95 -10.84
CA ILE A 271 -22.40 10.52 -12.21
C ILE A 271 -23.70 9.71 -12.22
N ARG A 272 -23.86 8.78 -11.28
CA ARG A 272 -25.07 7.95 -11.15
C ARG A 272 -26.30 8.83 -10.87
N GLU A 273 -26.19 9.77 -9.94
CA GLU A 273 -27.29 10.67 -9.59
C GLU A 273 -27.66 11.63 -10.73
N LEU A 274 -26.66 12.11 -11.47
CA LEU A 274 -26.86 12.93 -12.65
C LEU A 274 -27.57 12.15 -13.78
N ASN A 275 -27.19 10.88 -13.97
CA ASN A 275 -27.86 9.98 -14.93
C ASN A 275 -29.30 9.64 -14.51
N ALA A 276 -29.60 9.71 -13.21
CA ALA A 276 -30.95 9.59 -12.66
C ALA A 276 -31.76 10.90 -12.76
N GLY A 277 -31.22 11.94 -13.40
CA GLY A 277 -31.91 13.23 -13.62
C GLY A 277 -31.74 14.26 -12.51
N ARG A 278 -30.89 14.00 -11.50
CA ARG A 278 -30.64 14.95 -10.42
C ARG A 278 -29.53 15.92 -10.80
N GLU A 279 -29.89 17.00 -11.50
CA GLU A 279 -28.94 17.96 -12.07
C GLU A 279 -28.02 18.64 -11.06
N ALA A 280 -28.47 18.83 -9.81
CA ALA A 280 -27.66 19.39 -8.73
C ALA A 280 -26.31 18.66 -8.55
N TYR A 281 -26.26 17.35 -8.83
CA TYR A 281 -25.05 16.54 -8.71
C TYR A 281 -23.98 16.81 -9.77
N ALA A 282 -24.29 17.54 -10.84
CA ALA A 282 -23.28 18.05 -11.76
C ALA A 282 -22.33 19.02 -11.04
N ARG A 283 -22.89 19.95 -10.25
CA ARG A 283 -22.11 20.91 -9.47
C ARG A 283 -21.34 20.22 -8.35
N GLU A 284 -21.99 19.30 -7.64
CA GLU A 284 -21.35 18.49 -6.59
C GLU A 284 -20.13 17.73 -7.11
N GLY A 285 -20.27 17.05 -8.26
CA GLY A 285 -19.18 16.32 -8.91
C GLY A 285 -18.09 17.25 -9.45
N LEU A 286 -18.45 18.43 -9.97
CA LEU A 286 -17.47 19.40 -10.45
C LEU A 286 -16.59 19.96 -9.31
N ASP A 287 -17.15 20.19 -8.13
CA ASP A 287 -16.38 20.60 -6.95
C ASP A 287 -15.33 19.54 -6.57
N LEU A 288 -15.72 18.26 -6.60
CA LEU A 288 -14.82 17.13 -6.35
C LEU A 288 -13.70 17.04 -7.39
N TYR A 289 -14.01 17.26 -8.66
CA TYR A 289 -12.99 17.30 -9.72
C TYR A 289 -11.99 18.44 -9.51
N LYS A 290 -12.49 19.66 -9.24
CA LYS A 290 -11.63 20.83 -9.01
C LYS A 290 -10.67 20.60 -7.85
N GLU A 291 -11.17 20.10 -6.73
CA GLU A 291 -10.34 19.81 -5.56
C GLU A 291 -9.38 18.65 -5.83
N GLY A 292 -9.84 17.57 -6.45
CA GLY A 292 -9.01 16.42 -6.79
C GLY A 292 -7.89 16.75 -7.80
N PHE A 293 -8.08 17.74 -8.67
CA PHE A 293 -7.01 18.27 -9.53
C PHE A 293 -6.08 19.21 -8.78
N ARG A 294 -6.62 20.10 -7.95
CA ARG A 294 -5.82 21.04 -7.13
C ARG A 294 -4.88 20.32 -6.16
N THR A 295 -5.32 19.19 -5.63
CA THR A 295 -4.57 18.35 -4.68
C THR A 295 -3.82 17.21 -5.37
N GLU A 296 -3.87 17.13 -6.70
CA GLU A 296 -3.26 16.08 -7.53
C GLU A 296 -3.75 14.64 -7.22
N MET A 297 -4.77 14.48 -6.38
CA MET A 297 -5.34 13.19 -5.97
C MET A 297 -5.94 12.41 -7.14
N LEU A 298 -6.39 13.08 -8.20
CA LEU A 298 -6.94 12.43 -9.39
C LEU A 298 -5.90 12.17 -10.49
N LEU A 299 -4.62 12.45 -10.24
CA LEU A 299 -3.52 12.15 -11.16
C LEU A 299 -2.92 10.77 -10.88
N GLN A 300 -2.49 10.10 -11.93
CA GLN A 300 -1.70 8.87 -11.87
C GLN A 300 -0.35 9.13 -12.51
N GLU A 301 0.73 9.02 -11.73
CA GLU A 301 2.08 9.31 -12.24
C GLU A 301 2.17 10.71 -12.88
N GLY A 302 1.45 11.69 -12.31
CA GLY A 302 1.35 13.06 -12.85
C GLY A 302 0.45 13.21 -14.07
N GLN A 303 -0.25 12.16 -14.50
CA GLN A 303 -1.11 12.17 -15.69
C GLN A 303 -2.59 12.00 -15.34
N LEU A 304 -3.44 12.72 -16.06
CA LEU A 304 -4.89 12.59 -15.95
C LEU A 304 -5.41 11.53 -16.92
N SER A 305 -6.28 10.62 -16.46
CA SER A 305 -6.90 9.65 -17.36
C SER A 305 -7.87 10.33 -18.35
N ARG A 306 -7.95 9.80 -19.58
CA ARG A 306 -8.92 10.27 -20.59
C ARG A 306 -10.36 10.23 -20.07
N PHE A 307 -10.71 9.24 -19.26
CA PHE A 307 -12.04 9.09 -18.69
C PHE A 307 -12.34 10.18 -17.65
N THR A 308 -11.40 10.43 -16.74
CA THR A 308 -11.51 11.47 -15.72
C THR A 308 -11.67 12.84 -16.37
N TYR A 309 -10.85 13.16 -17.37
CA TYR A 309 -10.96 14.42 -18.11
C TYR A 309 -12.32 14.59 -18.80
N ARG A 310 -12.75 13.57 -19.56
CA ARG A 310 -14.02 13.62 -20.30
C ARG A 310 -15.22 13.80 -19.36
N ASN A 311 -15.23 13.08 -18.25
CA ASN A 311 -16.33 13.16 -17.27
C ASN A 311 -16.35 14.52 -16.58
N ALA A 312 -15.20 15.09 -16.23
CA ALA A 312 -15.11 16.44 -15.66
C ALA A 312 -15.64 17.52 -16.62
N VAL A 313 -15.25 17.46 -17.90
CA VAL A 313 -15.75 18.39 -18.93
C VAL A 313 -17.25 18.21 -19.14
N ALA A 314 -17.75 16.97 -19.20
CA ALA A 314 -19.17 16.70 -19.38
C ALA A 314 -20.01 17.25 -18.21
N MET A 315 -19.51 17.17 -16.96
CA MET A 315 -20.17 17.79 -15.81
C MET A 315 -20.12 19.31 -15.85
N ALA A 316 -19.01 19.91 -16.31
CA ALA A 316 -18.86 21.36 -16.40
C ALA A 316 -19.75 22.02 -17.47
N LEU A 317 -20.26 21.25 -18.44
CA LEU A 317 -21.16 21.72 -19.50
C LEU A 317 -22.64 21.62 -19.15
N LYS A 318 -22.98 21.00 -18.01
CA LYS A 318 -24.35 20.90 -17.50
C LYS A 318 -24.65 22.03 -16.53
#